data_AF-K5BK51-F1
#
_entry.id   AF-K5BK51-F1
#
_cell.length_a   1.000
_cell.length_b   1.000
_cell.length_c   1.000
_cell.angle_alpha   90.00
_cell.angle_beta   90.00
_cell.angle_gamma   90.00
#
_symmetry.space_group_name_H-M   'P 1'
#
loop_
_entity.id
_entity.type
_entity.pdbx_description
1 polymer ?
#
loop_
_entity_poly.entity_id
_entity_poly.type
_entity_poly.pdbx_seq_one_letter_code
_entity_poly.pdbx_strand_id
1 'polypeptide(L)'
;MSAPPLFRRTGDVSVARDAGEVRRVLDEDPVGTCMVASRVAEYGIEPGAIGGELWTRGRPTESLCFAGANLIPLRGTPADMGAFAEKAMSTARRCSSLVGRAELVMPMWRRLEQAWGAARDVRENQPLLALNTAPACPTDPA
;
A
#
# COMPACT_ATOMS: atom_id res chain seq x y z
N MET A 1 -14.58 -32.13 24.92
CA MET A 1 -14.18 -31.89 23.53
C MET A 1 -14.03 -30.38 23.35
N SER A 2 -12.80 -29.86 23.38
CA SER A 2 -12.55 -28.44 23.21
C SER A 2 -12.43 -28.16 21.70
N ALA A 3 -13.24 -27.24 21.19
CA ALA A 3 -13.12 -26.78 19.80
C ALA A 3 -11.72 -26.15 19.61
N PRO A 4 -11.01 -26.46 18.51
CA PRO A 4 -9.72 -25.83 18.25
C PRO A 4 -9.92 -24.33 18.03
N PRO A 5 -8.98 -23.47 18.47
CA PRO A 5 -9.08 -22.04 18.22
C PRO A 5 -9.01 -21.78 16.71
N LEU A 6 -10.05 -21.15 16.16
CA LEU A 6 -10.09 -20.65 14.78
C LEU A 6 -9.22 -19.39 14.62
N PHE A 7 -7.96 -19.45 15.03
CA PHE A 7 -6.96 -18.51 14.53
C PHE A 7 -6.34 -19.15 13.29
N ARG A 8 -6.95 -18.91 12.13
CA ARG A 8 -6.24 -19.03 10.86
C ARG A 8 -4.97 -18.19 11.01
N ARG A 9 -3.80 -18.82 10.90
CA ARG A 9 -2.53 -18.11 10.70
C ARG A 9 -2.77 -17.12 9.55
N THR A 10 -2.88 -15.83 9.88
CA THR A 10 -2.78 -14.74 8.91
C THR A 10 -1.52 -15.04 8.11
N GLY A 11 -1.59 -15.17 6.78
CA GLY A 11 -0.39 -15.46 5.99
C GLY A 11 0.70 -14.45 6.37
N ASP A 12 1.91 -14.90 6.69
CA ASP A 12 2.95 -14.13 7.41
C ASP A 12 3.25 -12.77 6.74
N VAL A 13 2.48 -11.74 7.07
CA VAL A 13 2.77 -10.37 6.65
C VAL A 13 3.79 -9.78 7.61
N SER A 14 5.01 -9.62 7.11
CA SER A 14 6.15 -9.09 7.83
C SER A 14 6.50 -7.67 7.37
N VAL A 15 7.37 -6.99 8.12
CA VAL A 15 7.95 -5.71 7.70
C VAL A 15 9.17 -6.01 6.82
N ALA A 16 9.17 -5.47 5.60
CA ALA A 16 10.26 -5.56 4.64
C ALA A 16 11.55 -5.00 5.25
N ARG A 17 12.66 -5.74 5.07
CA ARG A 17 13.98 -5.37 5.59
C ARG A 17 15.03 -5.19 4.49
N ASP A 18 14.72 -5.59 3.26
CA ASP A 18 15.60 -5.45 2.11
C ASP A 18 15.24 -4.21 1.30
N ALA A 19 16.03 -3.14 1.47
CA ALA A 19 15.84 -1.88 0.76
C ALA A 19 16.11 -1.99 -0.75
N GLY A 20 16.96 -2.93 -1.17
CA GLY A 20 17.26 -3.16 -2.58
C GLY A 20 16.09 -3.81 -3.32
N GLU A 21 15.44 -4.79 -2.70
CA GLU A 21 14.20 -5.37 -3.23
C GLU A 21 13.05 -4.38 -3.27
N VAL A 22 12.88 -3.58 -2.21
CA VAL A 22 11.87 -2.51 -2.18
C VAL A 22 12.11 -1.54 -3.33
N ARG A 23 13.33 -1.04 -3.50
CA ARG A 23 13.66 -0.10 -4.58
C ARG A 23 13.38 -0.70 -5.96
N ARG A 24 13.73 -1.96 -6.19
CA ARG A 24 13.42 -2.65 -7.46
C ARG A 24 11.92 -2.60 -7.80
N VAL A 25 11.06 -2.84 -6.82
CA VAL A 25 9.60 -2.78 -7.03
C VAL A 25 9.13 -1.36 -7.35
N LEU A 26 9.69 -0.35 -6.68
CA LEU A 26 9.35 1.05 -6.92
C LEU A 26 9.81 1.51 -8.31
N ASP A 27 11.00 1.07 -8.74
CA ASP A 27 11.58 1.41 -10.04
C ASP A 27 10.82 0.78 -11.22
N GLU A 28 10.07 -0.31 -11.01
CA GLU A 28 9.22 -0.93 -12.04
C GLU A 28 7.96 -0.11 -12.38
N ASP A 29 7.50 0.76 -11.47
CA ASP A 29 6.37 1.69 -11.69
C ASP A 29 6.66 3.04 -11.02
N PRO A 30 7.56 3.86 -11.57
CA PRO A 30 8.01 5.10 -10.94
C PRO A 30 6.91 6.15 -10.82
N VAL A 31 5.88 6.07 -11.66
CA VAL A 31 4.72 6.98 -11.62
C VAL A 31 3.72 6.51 -10.56
N GLY A 32 3.28 5.25 -10.62
CA GLY A 32 2.27 4.72 -9.70
C GLY A 32 2.78 4.60 -8.26
N THR A 33 4.09 4.51 -8.05
CA THR A 33 4.70 4.38 -6.72
C THR A 33 5.33 5.67 -6.19
N CYS A 34 5.26 6.78 -6.93
CA CYS A 34 6.05 8.00 -6.69
C CYS A 34 5.98 8.52 -5.24
N MET A 35 4.78 8.47 -4.62
CA MET A 35 4.53 8.91 -3.24
C MET A 35 5.35 8.14 -2.22
N VAL A 36 5.50 6.82 -2.40
CA VAL A 36 6.31 5.97 -1.52
C VAL A 36 7.77 6.00 -1.95
N ALA A 37 8.03 6.00 -3.26
CA ALA A 37 9.38 6.04 -3.81
C ALA A 37 10.17 7.28 -3.34
N SER A 38 9.54 8.46 -3.34
CA SER A 38 10.15 9.69 -2.84
C SER A 38 10.57 9.55 -1.38
N ARG A 39 9.72 8.96 -0.52
CA ARG A 39 10.04 8.77 0.89
C ARG A 39 11.15 7.74 1.09
N VAL A 40 11.15 6.64 0.33
CA VAL A 40 12.22 5.63 0.40
C VAL A 40 13.55 6.20 -0.07
N ALA A 41 13.54 7.05 -1.10
CA ALA A 41 14.75 7.69 -1.60
C ALA A 41 15.37 8.64 -0.55
N GLU A 42 14.54 9.37 0.21
CA GLU A 42 14.99 10.35 1.19
C GLU A 42 15.32 9.74 2.56
N TYR A 43 14.50 8.80 3.03
CA TYR A 43 14.54 8.30 4.42
C TYR A 43 14.90 6.81 4.54
N GLY A 44 15.07 6.11 3.42
CA GLY A 44 15.23 4.65 3.41
C GLY A 44 13.94 3.93 3.79
N ILE A 45 14.07 2.74 4.40
CA ILE A 45 12.93 1.87 4.73
C ILE A 45 12.70 1.70 6.23
N GLU A 46 13.39 2.48 7.06
CA GLU A 46 13.23 2.41 8.52
C GLU A 46 11.84 2.98 8.88
N PRO A 47 10.98 2.24 9.61
CA PRO A 47 9.59 2.64 9.83
C PRO A 47 9.35 4.01 10.46
N GLY A 48 10.18 4.40 11.44
CA GLY A 48 10.11 5.71 12.08
C GLY A 48 10.49 6.85 11.12
N ALA A 49 11.51 6.66 10.31
CA ALA A 49 12.00 7.66 9.36
C ALA A 49 11.05 7.85 8.16
N ILE A 50 10.56 6.75 7.58
CA ILE A 50 9.67 6.80 6.40
C ILE A 50 8.21 7.16 6.77
N GLY A 51 7.88 7.14 8.07
CA GLY A 51 6.55 7.46 8.59
C GLY A 51 5.51 6.37 8.38
N GLY A 52 5.92 5.10 8.42
CA GLY A 52 5.07 3.93 8.19
C GLY A 52 5.87 2.66 7.99
N GLU A 53 5.21 1.51 7.93
CA GLU A 53 5.88 0.24 7.65
C GLU A 53 5.73 -0.14 6.18
N LEU A 54 6.75 -0.79 5.60
CA LEU A 54 6.60 -1.50 4.34
C LEU A 54 6.27 -2.96 4.66
N TRP A 55 5.05 -3.38 4.39
CA TRP A 55 4.58 -4.74 4.57
C TRP A 55 4.85 -5.60 3.35
N THR A 56 5.19 -6.86 3.59
CA THR A 56 5.33 -7.88 2.55
C THR A 56 4.86 -9.24 3.08
N ARG A 57 4.31 -10.05 2.19
CA ARG A 57 4.05 -11.48 2.40
C ARG A 57 5.01 -12.25 1.51
N GLY A 58 5.98 -12.93 2.12
CA GLY A 58 7.13 -13.48 1.39
C GLY A 58 8.19 -12.42 1.14
N ARG A 59 8.52 -12.15 -0.13
CA ARG A 59 9.54 -11.16 -0.50
C ARG A 59 8.92 -9.83 -0.98
N PRO A 60 9.57 -8.68 -0.73
CA PRO A 60 9.10 -7.39 -1.25
C PRO A 60 8.83 -7.41 -2.76
N THR A 61 9.64 -8.15 -3.52
CA THR A 61 9.48 -8.34 -4.97
C THR A 61 8.20 -9.08 -5.40
N GLU A 62 7.56 -9.81 -4.50
CA GLU A 62 6.33 -10.58 -4.74
C GLU A 62 5.09 -9.83 -4.26
N SER A 63 5.20 -9.15 -3.11
CA SER A 63 4.13 -8.34 -2.56
C SER A 63 4.68 -7.20 -1.71
N LEU A 64 4.06 -6.02 -1.83
CA LEU A 64 4.50 -4.83 -1.12
C LEU A 64 3.32 -3.90 -0.85
N CYS A 65 3.22 -3.41 0.38
CA CYS A 65 2.23 -2.42 0.78
C CYS A 65 2.86 -1.45 1.78
N PHE A 66 2.74 -0.15 1.55
CA PHE A 66 3.11 0.85 2.54
C PHE A 66 1.94 1.10 3.50
N ALA A 67 2.18 0.96 4.80
CA ALA A 67 1.21 1.14 5.88
C ALA A 67 1.65 2.28 6.80
N GLY A 68 1.20 3.50 6.49
CA GLY A 68 1.43 4.71 7.28
C GLY A 68 0.14 5.49 7.50
N ALA A 69 0.21 6.82 7.37
CA ALA A 69 -0.98 7.68 7.36
C ALA A 69 -1.94 7.35 6.20
N ASN A 70 -1.41 6.78 5.11
CA ASN A 70 -2.15 6.16 4.03
C ASN A 70 -1.77 4.68 3.95
N LEU A 71 -2.71 3.84 3.53
CA LEU A 71 -2.48 2.44 3.22
C LEU A 71 -2.39 2.29 1.69
N ILE A 72 -1.19 1.99 1.21
CA ILE A 72 -0.83 2.07 -0.20
C ILE A 72 -0.35 0.69 -0.68
N PRO A 73 -1.22 -0.15 -1.26
CA PRO A 73 -0.77 -1.39 -1.88
C PRO A 73 -0.01 -1.09 -3.18
N LEU A 74 1.21 -1.62 -3.28
CA LEU A 74 2.16 -1.34 -4.36
C LEU A 74 2.36 -2.56 -5.27
N ARG A 75 2.28 -3.77 -4.72
CA ARG A 75 2.45 -5.02 -5.44
C ARG A 75 1.74 -6.18 -4.75
N GLY A 76 1.24 -7.12 -5.54
CA GLY A 76 0.78 -8.42 -5.05
C GLY A 76 -0.44 -8.95 -5.79
N THR A 77 -0.82 -10.16 -5.45
CA THR A 77 -2.03 -10.85 -5.90
C THR A 77 -3.25 -10.43 -5.06
N PRO A 78 -4.48 -10.79 -5.46
CA PRO A 78 -5.66 -10.60 -4.62
C PRO A 78 -5.57 -11.31 -3.25
N ALA A 79 -4.79 -12.38 -3.13
CA ALA A 79 -4.54 -13.06 -1.85
C ALA A 79 -3.63 -12.23 -0.94
N ASP A 80 -2.62 -11.56 -1.50
CA ASP A 80 -1.75 -10.63 -0.75
C ASP A 80 -2.55 -9.45 -0.21
N MET A 81 -3.42 -8.87 -1.05
CA MET A 81 -4.32 -7.79 -0.63
C MET A 81 -5.25 -8.23 0.50
N GLY A 82 -5.69 -9.49 0.47
CA GLY A 82 -6.43 -10.11 1.57
C GLY A 82 -5.63 -10.17 2.87
N ALA A 83 -4.40 -10.66 2.81
CA ALA A 83 -3.52 -10.75 3.98
C ALA A 83 -3.15 -9.37 4.55
N PHE A 84 -2.90 -8.38 3.70
CA PHE A 84 -2.66 -7.01 4.14
C PHE A 84 -3.90 -6.39 4.80
N ALA A 85 -5.11 -6.66 4.29
CA ALA A 85 -6.34 -6.23 4.92
C ALA A 85 -6.53 -6.86 6.30
N GLU A 86 -6.28 -8.18 6.43
CA GLU A 86 -6.33 -8.88 7.71
C GLU A 86 -5.36 -8.29 8.74
N LYS A 87 -4.11 -8.00 8.33
CA LYS A 87 -3.13 -7.32 9.20
C LYS A 87 -3.58 -5.91 9.58
N ALA A 88 -4.16 -5.15 8.66
CA ALA A 88 -4.65 -3.81 8.96
C ALA A 88 -5.82 -3.83 9.96
N MET A 89 -6.68 -4.86 9.91
CA MET A 89 -7.77 -5.06 10.87
C MET A 89 -7.31 -5.57 12.24
N SER A 90 -6.15 -6.23 12.32
CA SER A 90 -5.62 -6.77 13.57
C SER A 90 -5.00 -5.71 14.49
N THR A 91 -4.97 -4.45 14.07
CA THR A 91 -4.39 -3.33 14.82
C THR A 91 -5.32 -2.12 14.80
N ALA A 92 -5.10 -1.16 15.71
CA ALA A 92 -5.84 0.10 15.69
C ALA A 92 -5.59 0.82 14.35
N ARG A 93 -6.66 1.24 13.68
CA ARG A 93 -6.58 1.91 12.38
C ARG A 93 -5.77 3.20 12.48
N ARG A 94 -4.61 3.23 11.82
CA ARG A 94 -3.73 4.42 11.72
C ARG A 94 -3.94 5.22 10.45
N CYS A 95 -4.29 4.56 9.35
CA CYS A 95 -4.46 5.23 8.07
C CYS A 95 -5.83 5.89 7.93
N SER A 96 -5.89 7.02 7.24
CA SER A 96 -7.13 7.73 6.91
C SER A 96 -7.63 7.48 5.49
N SER A 97 -6.79 6.90 4.62
CA SER A 97 -7.13 6.61 3.23
C SER A 97 -6.44 5.35 2.72
N LEU A 98 -7.07 4.73 1.71
CA LEU A 98 -6.43 3.76 0.82
C LEU A 98 -6.13 4.44 -0.51
N VAL A 99 -4.89 4.33 -0.99
CA VAL A 99 -4.44 5.04 -2.20
C VAL A 99 -3.61 4.09 -3.05
N GLY A 100 -3.77 4.12 -4.37
CA GLY A 100 -2.98 3.30 -5.29
C GLY A 100 -3.80 2.82 -6.48
N ARG A 101 -3.25 1.83 -7.21
CA ARG A 101 -3.91 1.24 -8.39
C ARG A 101 -5.22 0.58 -7.97
N ALA A 102 -6.30 0.85 -8.70
CA ALA A 102 -7.65 0.40 -8.34
C ALA A 102 -7.75 -1.13 -8.23
N GLU A 103 -7.02 -1.87 -9.08
CA GLU A 103 -6.96 -3.33 -9.03
C GLU A 103 -6.34 -3.90 -7.75
N LEU A 104 -5.56 -3.11 -7.01
CA LEU A 104 -4.99 -3.49 -5.71
C LEU A 104 -5.85 -2.96 -4.57
N VAL A 105 -6.26 -1.69 -4.66
CA VAL A 105 -7.06 -1.01 -3.64
C VAL A 105 -8.44 -1.63 -3.50
N MET A 106 -9.18 -1.87 -4.58
CA MET A 106 -10.59 -2.29 -4.51
C MET A 106 -10.79 -3.69 -3.91
N PRO A 107 -9.96 -4.71 -4.22
CA PRO A 107 -10.03 -6.00 -3.50
C PRO A 107 -9.68 -5.91 -2.01
N MET A 108 -8.79 -5.00 -1.64
CA MET A 108 -8.42 -4.75 -0.25
C MET A 108 -9.55 -4.03 0.50
N TRP A 109 -10.10 -2.96 -0.10
CA TRP A 109 -11.19 -2.16 0.45
C TRP A 109 -12.43 -2.99 0.75
N ARG A 110 -12.87 -3.85 -0.19
CA ARG A 110 -14.03 -4.75 0.00
C ARG A 110 -13.94 -5.62 1.25
N ARG A 111 -12.73 -5.91 1.73
CA ARG A 111 -12.50 -6.66 2.98
C ARG A 111 -12.51 -5.72 4.18
N LEU A 112 -11.81 -4.60 4.08
CA LEU A 112 -11.68 -3.62 5.17
C LEU A 112 -13.02 -2.97 5.53
N GLU A 113 -13.87 -2.68 4.55
CA GLU A 113 -15.19 -2.06 4.77
C GLU A 113 -16.04 -2.83 5.78
N GLN A 114 -15.92 -4.16 5.82
CA GLN A 114 -16.65 -5.01 6.76
C GLN A 114 -16.28 -4.73 8.22
N ALA A 115 -15.05 -4.29 8.49
CA ALA A 115 -14.56 -4.00 9.83
C ALA A 115 -14.47 -2.49 10.13
N TRP A 116 -14.21 -1.67 9.12
CA TRP A 116 -13.99 -0.22 9.27
C TRP A 116 -15.24 0.62 9.01
N GLY A 117 -16.31 0.00 8.49
CA GLY A 117 -17.51 0.69 8.04
C GLY A 117 -17.32 1.39 6.70
N ALA A 118 -18.36 2.12 6.28
CA ALA A 118 -18.40 2.78 4.98
C ALA A 118 -17.29 3.82 4.82
N ALA A 119 -16.76 3.91 3.59
CA ALA A 119 -15.86 5.00 3.21
C ALA A 119 -16.63 6.32 3.10
N ARG A 120 -15.94 7.43 3.35
CA ARG A 120 -16.48 8.76 3.10
C ARG A 120 -16.72 9.01 1.61
N ASP A 121 -15.83 8.50 0.76
CA ASP A 121 -15.84 8.65 -0.69
C ASP A 121 -15.07 7.47 -1.30
N VAL A 122 -15.52 6.98 -2.46
CA VAL A 122 -14.89 5.88 -3.20
C VAL A 122 -14.69 6.31 -4.64
N ARG A 123 -13.43 6.36 -5.07
CA ARG A 123 -13.03 6.83 -6.39
C ARG A 123 -12.36 5.70 -7.17
N GLU A 124 -13.18 4.77 -7.63
CA GLU A 124 -12.70 3.59 -8.37
C GLU A 124 -12.06 3.93 -9.72
N ASN A 125 -12.40 5.09 -10.29
CA ASN A 125 -11.91 5.55 -11.59
C ASN A 125 -11.33 6.97 -11.48
N GLN A 126 -10.16 7.06 -10.85
CA GLN A 126 -9.40 8.30 -10.70
C GLN A 126 -7.98 8.12 -11.24
N PRO A 127 -7.72 8.49 -12.51
CA PRO A 127 -6.42 8.27 -13.12
C PRO A 127 -5.36 9.19 -12.49
N LEU A 128 -4.16 8.63 -12.30
CA LEU A 128 -2.95 9.40 -12.04
C LEU A 128 -2.37 9.86 -13.38
N LEU A 129 -2.18 11.17 -13.53
CA LEU A 129 -1.64 11.76 -14.75
C LEU A 129 -0.18 12.15 -14.53
N ALA A 130 0.66 11.88 -15.53
CA ALA A 130 2.06 12.29 -15.57
C ALA A 130 2.37 12.89 -16.95
N LEU A 131 3.23 13.90 -16.97
CA LEU A 131 3.79 14.47 -18.19
C LEU A 131 5.25 14.03 -18.32
N ASN A 132 5.65 13.57 -19.50
CA ASN A 132 7.03 13.24 -19.84
C ASN A 132 7.75 14.36 -20.60
N THR A 133 7.05 15.47 -20.86
CA THR A 133 7.56 16.69 -21.47
C THR A 133 7.08 17.91 -20.71
N ALA A 134 7.67 19.07 -21.00
CA ALA A 134 7.12 20.34 -20.55
C ALA A 134 5.65 20.49 -21.00
N PRO A 135 4.80 21.16 -20.20
CA PRO A 135 3.43 21.46 -20.61
C PRO A 135 3.43 22.31 -21.89
N ALA A 136 2.53 22.00 -22.81
CA ALA A 136 2.38 22.74 -24.06
C ALA A 136 1.54 24.03 -23.91
N CYS A 137 0.97 24.26 -22.73
CA CYS A 137 0.22 25.46 -22.39
C CYS A 137 1.03 26.37 -21.46
N PRO A 138 0.74 27.68 -21.44
CA PRO A 138 1.27 28.58 -20.43
C PRO A 138 1.01 28.04 -19.02
N THR A 139 2.01 28.10 -18.15
CA THR A 139 1.85 27.80 -16.72
C THR A 139 0.97 28.85 -16.07
N ASP A 140 0.22 28.45 -15.04
CA ASP A 140 -0.51 29.39 -14.18
C ASP A 140 0.48 30.39 -13.55
N PRO A 141 0.29 31.71 -13.68
CA PRO A 141 1.17 32.70 -13.08
C PRO A 141 1.22 32.59 -11.55
N ALA A 142 2.38 32.94 -10.98
CA ALA A 142 2.64 32.92 -9.53
C ALA A 142 1.95 34.05 -8.77
#